data_AF-A0A7F8QXC4-F1
#
_entry.id   AF-A0A7F8QXC4-F1
#
_cell.length_a   1.000
_cell.length_b   1.000
_cell.length_c   1.000
_cell.angle_alpha   90.00
_cell.angle_beta   90.00
_cell.angle_gamma   90.00
#
_symmetry.space_group_name_H-M   'P 1'
#
loop_
_entity.id
_entity.type
_entity.pdbx_description
1 polymer ?
#
loop_
_entity_poly.entity_id
_entity_poly.type
_entity_poly.pdbx_seq_one_letter_code
_entity_poly.pdbx_strand_id
1 'polypeptide(L)'
;MVMTNLVWNGSRVTVKELNLPTHPHCSRLRLADLLIAEQEHSSKLRHPHLLQLMAVCLSQDLEKTRLVYERITVGTLFGVLHERVNGCFQGFCLAALPTSPHCPLPLPQQ
;
A
#
# COMPACT_ATOMS: atom_id res chain seq x y z
N MET A 1 4.31 7.42 5.52
CA MET A 1 3.22 7.03 4.59
C MET A 1 2.88 5.58 4.88
N VAL A 2 1.64 5.27 5.25
CA VAL A 2 1.25 3.92 5.72
C VAL A 2 0.43 3.20 4.65
N MET A 3 0.82 1.98 4.31
CA MET A 3 0.06 1.06 3.47
C MET A 3 -0.43 -0.10 4.33
N THR A 4 -1.70 -0.47 4.20
CA THR A 4 -2.34 -1.50 5.03
C THR A 4 -2.92 -2.60 4.15
N ASN A 5 -2.65 -3.86 4.50
CA ASN A 5 -3.22 -5.00 3.78
C ASN A 5 -4.62 -5.31 4.30
N LEU A 6 -5.59 -5.43 3.39
CA LEU A 6 -7.00 -5.70 3.70
C LEU A 6 -7.59 -6.72 2.71
N VAL A 7 -8.85 -7.09 2.93
CA VAL A 7 -9.64 -7.91 2.00
C VAL A 7 -10.81 -7.07 1.49
N TRP A 8 -10.94 -6.96 0.16
CA TRP A 8 -12.03 -6.26 -0.53
C TRP A 8 -12.69 -7.21 -1.52
N ASN A 9 -13.99 -7.48 -1.34
CA ASN A 9 -14.75 -8.41 -2.17
C ASN A 9 -14.06 -9.79 -2.32
N GLY A 10 -13.56 -10.34 -1.22
CA GLY A 10 -12.79 -11.60 -1.22
C GLY A 10 -11.36 -11.51 -1.78
N SER A 11 -10.98 -10.39 -2.40
CA SER A 11 -9.64 -10.17 -2.95
C SER A 11 -8.72 -9.51 -1.92
N ARG A 12 -7.48 -9.99 -1.82
CA ARG A 12 -6.45 -9.33 -0.99
C ARG A 12 -5.99 -8.07 -1.70
N VAL A 13 -5.96 -6.95 -0.98
CA VAL A 13 -5.59 -5.63 -1.51
C VAL A 13 -4.67 -4.90 -0.56
N THR A 14 -3.99 -3.88 -1.07
CA THR A 14 -3.21 -2.95 -0.26
C THR A 14 -3.82 -1.56 -0.35
N VAL A 15 -4.19 -1.00 0.80
CA VAL A 15 -4.82 0.31 0.91
C VAL A 15 -3.81 1.34 1.39
N LYS A 16 -3.72 2.46 0.68
CA LYS A 16 -2.90 3.60 1.05
C LYS A 16 -3.82 4.76 1.43
N GLU A 17 -3.71 5.21 2.68
CA GLU A 17 -4.41 6.42 3.12
C GLU A 17 -3.63 7.67 2.70
N LEU A 18 -4.32 8.61 2.06
CA LEU A 18 -3.78 9.90 1.67
C LEU A 18 -4.17 10.94 2.72
N ASN A 19 -3.18 11.42 3.46
CA ASN A 19 -3.31 12.60 4.30
C ASN A 19 -2.96 13.82 3.45
N LEU A 20 -3.96 14.40 2.82
CA LEU A 20 -3.79 15.54 1.94
C LEU A 20 -3.87 16.81 2.80
N PRO A 21 -2.81 17.64 2.84
CA PRO A 21 -2.87 18.89 3.57
C PRO A 21 -3.95 19.76 2.94
N THR A 22 -4.97 20.09 3.73
CA THR A 22 -6.05 20.99 3.34
C THR A 22 -5.49 22.40 3.30
N HIS A 23 -4.79 22.75 2.23
CA HIS A 23 -4.49 24.15 1.97
C HIS A 23 -5.83 24.89 1.79
N PRO A 24 -6.03 26.06 2.40
CA PRO A 24 -7.30 26.80 2.33
C PRO A 24 -7.71 27.19 0.89
N HIS A 25 -6.80 27.09 -0.08
CA HIS A 25 -7.06 27.34 -1.50
C HIS A 25 -7.15 26.08 -2.38
N CYS A 26 -7.00 24.88 -1.82
CA CYS A 26 -7.20 23.64 -2.58
C CYS A 26 -8.64 23.15 -2.43
N SER A 27 -9.41 23.20 -3.52
CA SER A 27 -10.72 22.57 -3.59
C SER A 27 -10.57 21.05 -3.48
N ARG A 28 -11.05 20.48 -2.37
CA ARG A 28 -11.07 19.02 -2.15
C ARG A 28 -11.91 18.30 -3.21
N LEU A 29 -12.96 18.97 -3.69
CA LEU A 29 -13.79 18.47 -4.79
C LEU A 29 -12.96 18.31 -6.07
N ARG A 30 -12.19 19.33 -6.46
CA ARG A 30 -11.32 19.24 -7.64
C ARG A 30 -10.27 18.14 -7.52
N LEU A 31 -9.75 17.92 -6.31
CA LEU A 31 -8.81 16.84 -6.05
C LEU A 31 -9.48 15.47 -6.13
N ALA A 32 -10.69 15.32 -5.59
CA ALA A 32 -11.49 14.11 -5.75
C ALA A 32 -11.75 13.80 -7.23
N ASP A 33 -12.15 14.80 -8.01
CA ASP A 33 -12.38 14.65 -9.46
C ASP A 33 -11.11 14.17 -10.19
N LEU A 34 -9.95 14.77 -9.85
CA LEU A 34 -8.66 14.37 -10.42
C LEU A 34 -8.32 12.92 -10.05
N LEU A 35 -8.51 12.53 -8.78
CA LEU A 35 -8.25 11.17 -8.32
C LEU A 35 -9.15 10.13 -8.99
N ILE A 36 -10.42 10.47 -9.23
CA ILE A 36 -11.35 9.62 -9.97
C ILE A 36 -10.87 9.48 -11.42
N ALA A 37 -10.57 10.58 -12.10
CA ALA A 37 -10.09 10.55 -13.48
C ALA A 37 -8.77 9.76 -13.62
N GLU A 38 -7.84 9.96 -12.69
CA GLU A 38 -6.57 9.22 -12.66
C GLU A 38 -6.80 7.74 -12.41
N GLN A 39 -7.71 7.36 -11.52
CA GLN A 39 -8.04 5.96 -11.28
C GLN A 39 -8.71 5.30 -12.49
N GLU A 40 -9.62 5.97 -13.17
CA GLU A 40 -10.25 5.47 -14.39
C GLU A 40 -9.24 5.25 -15.52
N HIS A 41 -8.21 6.08 -15.59
CA HIS A 41 -7.11 5.91 -16.53
C HIS A 41 -6.17 4.77 -16.11
N SER A 42 -5.65 4.85 -14.88
CA SER A 42 -4.67 3.92 -14.33
C SER A 42 -5.19 2.49 -14.21
N SER A 43 -6.50 2.30 -13.95
CA SER A 43 -7.10 0.96 -13.86
C SER A 43 -7.11 0.20 -15.19
N LYS A 44 -6.95 0.90 -16.32
CA LYS A 44 -6.83 0.32 -17.68
C LYS A 44 -5.39 -0.10 -18.00
N LEU A 45 -4.40 0.44 -17.30
CA LEU A 45 -2.99 0.11 -17.50
C LEU A 45 -2.68 -1.22 -16.79
N ARG A 46 -2.78 -2.33 -17.53
CA ARG A 46 -2.44 -3.66 -17.02
C ARG A 46 -1.07 -4.07 -17.51
N HIS A 47 -0.10 -4.14 -16.60
CA HIS A 47 1.26 -4.56 -16.93
C HIS A 47 1.93 -5.25 -15.72
N PRO A 48 2.71 -6.34 -15.89
CA PRO A 48 3.33 -7.07 -14.77
C PRO A 48 4.25 -6.24 -13.85
N HIS A 49 4.78 -5.13 -14.37
CA HIS A 49 5.70 -4.25 -13.65
C HIS A 49 5.07 -2.92 -13.21
N LEU A 50 3.75 -2.77 -13.40
CA LEU A 50 3.01 -1.59 -12.99
C LEU A 50 2.00 -1.98 -11.91
N LEU A 51 2.09 -1.35 -10.74
CA LEU A 51 1.19 -1.61 -9.64
C LEU A 51 -0.22 -1.10 -9.98
N GLN A 52 -1.19 -2.02 -10.04
CA GLN A 52 -2.54 -1.69 -10.46
C GLN A 52 -3.30 -0.91 -9.38
N LEU A 53 -3.74 0.31 -9.72
CA LEU A 53 -4.70 1.09 -8.94
C LEU A 53 -6.11 0.61 -9.27
N MET A 54 -6.74 -0.10 -8.33
CA MET A 54 -8.04 -0.73 -8.53
C MET A 54 -9.20 0.22 -8.24
N ALA A 55 -9.10 1.04 -7.18
CA ALA A 55 -10.18 1.94 -6.78
C ALA A 55 -9.68 3.14 -5.96
N VAL A 56 -10.53 4.16 -5.87
CA VAL A 56 -10.41 5.27 -4.92
C VAL A 56 -11.63 5.23 -4.00
N CYS A 57 -11.42 5.33 -2.70
CA CYS A 57 -12.48 5.48 -1.72
C CYS A 57 -12.41 6.88 -1.13
N LEU A 58 -13.51 7.62 -1.26
CA LEU A 58 -13.67 8.96 -0.72
C LEU A 58 -14.70 8.91 0.40
N SER A 59 -14.40 9.50 1.55
CA SER A 59 -15.41 9.75 2.57
C SER A 59 -16.35 10.87 2.12
N GLN A 60 -17.55 10.93 2.70
CA GLN A 60 -18.56 11.95 2.35
C GLN A 60 -18.07 13.39 2.59
N ASP A 61 -17.25 13.58 3.61
CA ASP A 61 -16.62 14.86 3.98
C ASP A 61 -15.30 15.13 3.22
N LEU A 62 -14.87 14.19 2.37
CA LEU A 62 -13.58 14.19 1.66
C LEU A 62 -12.37 14.32 2.59
N GLU A 63 -12.53 14.09 3.90
CA GLU A 63 -11.44 14.08 4.88
C GLU A 63 -10.54 12.87 4.71
N LYS A 64 -11.13 11.72 4.40
CA LYS A 64 -10.44 10.45 4.27
C LYS A 64 -10.48 10.01 2.82
N THR A 65 -9.31 10.06 2.20
CA THR A 65 -9.09 9.54 0.85
C THR A 65 -8.22 8.31 0.93
N ARG A 66 -8.67 7.20 0.33
CA ARG A 66 -7.92 5.94 0.30
C ARG A 66 -7.78 5.45 -1.12
N LEU A 67 -6.57 5.00 -1.46
CA LEU A 67 -6.28 4.34 -2.72
C LEU A 67 -6.20 2.83 -2.49
N VAL A 68 -6.85 2.06 -3.35
CA VAL A 68 -6.88 0.60 -3.27
C VAL A 68 -6.04 0.05 -4.41
N TYR A 69 -4.96 -0.63 -4.08
CA TYR A 69 -4.09 -1.30 -5.02
C TYR A 69 -4.26 -2.81 -4.94
N GLU A 70 -3.77 -3.50 -5.95
CA GLU A 70 -3.49 -4.93 -5.84
C GLU A 70 -2.58 -5.25 -4.63
N ARG A 71 -2.51 -6.54 -4.28
CA ARG A 71 -1.80 -6.97 -3.08
C ARG A 71 -0.28 -6.76 -3.22
N ILE A 72 0.26 -5.90 -2.37
CA ILE A 72 1.70 -5.75 -2.15
C ILE A 72 2.14 -6.70 -1.02
N THR A 73 3.15 -7.54 -1.29
CA THR A 73 3.65 -8.54 -0.33
C THR A 73 4.91 -8.09 0.40
N VAL A 74 5.82 -7.41 -0.29
CA VAL A 74 7.16 -7.06 0.23
C VAL A 74 7.24 -5.60 0.73
N GLY A 75 6.23 -4.79 0.43
CA GLY A 75 6.22 -3.36 0.75
C GLY A 75 6.84 -2.50 -0.35
N THR A 76 7.32 -1.32 0.02
CA THR A 76 7.92 -0.37 -0.92
C THR A 76 9.38 -0.70 -1.20
N LEU A 77 9.88 -0.36 -2.39
CA LEU A 77 11.29 -0.50 -2.73
C LEU A 77 12.20 0.24 -1.73
N PHE A 78 11.79 1.45 -1.30
CA PHE A 78 12.52 2.21 -0.28
C PHE A 78 12.66 1.42 1.02
N GLY A 79 11.56 0.85 1.53
CA GLY A 79 11.61 0.01 2.73
C GLY A 79 12.54 -1.18 2.53
N VAL A 80 12.44 -1.89 1.40
CA VAL A 80 13.32 -3.04 1.10
C VAL A 80 14.79 -2.67 1.08
N LEU A 81 15.15 -1.51 0.52
CA LEU A 81 16.55 -1.09 0.40
C LEU A 81 17.10 -0.51 1.71
N HIS A 82 16.30 0.23 2.47
CA HIS A 82 16.77 0.99 3.63
C HIS A 82 16.45 0.35 4.99
N GLU A 83 15.33 -0.37 5.14
CA GLU A 83 14.96 -1.02 6.42
C GLU A 83 15.65 -2.38 6.61
N ARG A 84 16.19 -2.98 5.53
CA ARG A 84 17.06 -4.17 5.61
C ARG A 84 18.36 -3.94 6.38
N VAL A 85 18.83 -2.69 6.51
CA VAL A 85 20.02 -2.36 7.30
C VAL A 85 19.76 -2.46 8.81
N ASN A 86 18.49 -2.43 9.25
CA ASN A 86 18.10 -2.47 10.66
C ASN A 86 17.33 -3.74 11.07
N GLY A 87 17.36 -4.80 10.24
CA GLY A 87 17.13 -6.17 10.70
C GLY A 87 15.71 -6.65 10.98
N CYS A 88 14.63 -5.89 10.73
CA CYS A 88 13.29 -6.42 10.90
C CYS A 88 12.24 -5.70 10.03
N PHE A 89 11.61 -6.40 9.10
CA PHE A 89 10.37 -5.94 8.46
C PHE A 89 9.18 -6.44 9.27
N GLN A 90 8.27 -5.55 9.67
CA GLN A 90 7.00 -5.81 10.36
C GLN A 90 6.29 -7.11 9.89
N GLY A 91 6.62 -8.25 10.51
CA GLY A 91 5.93 -9.52 10.33
C GLY A 91 6.10 -10.26 9.00
N PHE A 92 7.00 -9.84 8.10
CA PHE A 92 7.29 -10.58 6.86
C PHE A 92 8.73 -11.12 6.89
N CYS A 93 8.86 -12.40 7.24
CA CYS A 93 10.08 -13.16 6.94
C CYS A 93 10.17 -13.31 5.42
N LEU A 94 11.04 -12.53 4.76
CA LEU A 94 11.53 -12.88 3.43
C LEU A 94 12.53 -14.06 3.51
N ALA A 95 12.19 -15.09 4.28
CA ALA A 95 12.94 -16.34 4.34
C ALA A 95 12.59 -17.20 3.11
N ALA A 96 12.91 -16.68 1.92
CA ALA A 96 12.98 -17.45 0.69
C ALA A 96 14.17 -17.00 -0.18
N LEU A 97 15.22 -16.47 0.45
CA LEU A 97 16.55 -16.37 -0.13
C LEU A 97 17.48 -17.27 0.71
N PRO A 98 18.05 -18.34 0.12
CA PRO A 98 18.73 -19.38 0.87
C PRO A 98 20.18 -18.98 1.15
N THR A 99 20.42 -17.97 1.99
CA THR A 99 21.76 -17.73 2.59
C THR A 99 21.66 -16.77 3.77
N SER A 100 21.33 -17.24 4.96
CA SER A 100 21.94 -16.71 6.20
C SER A 100 21.61 -17.62 7.41
N PRO A 101 22.60 -18.12 8.16
CA PRO A 101 22.40 -19.12 9.22
C PRO A 101 22.03 -18.54 10.59
N HIS A 102 21.60 -17.28 10.69
CA HIS A 102 21.30 -16.66 11.98
C HIS A 102 19.91 -16.03 12.02
N CYS A 103 18.88 -16.84 12.26
CA CYS A 103 17.62 -16.38 12.84
C CYS A 103 17.08 -17.46 13.80
N PRO A 104 16.89 -17.17 15.11
CA PRO A 104 16.30 -18.12 16.04
C PRO A 104 14.79 -18.24 15.77
N LEU A 105 14.32 -19.48 15.61
CA LEU A 105 12.90 -19.84 15.50
C LEU A 105 12.16 -19.51 16.82
N PRO A 106 10.95 -18.93 16.80
CA PRO A 106 10.13 -18.82 18.00
C PRO A 106 9.54 -20.19 18.33
N LEU A 107 9.76 -20.66 19.57
CA LEU A 107 9.12 -21.85 20.12
C LEU A 107 7.60 -21.68 20.19
N PRO A 108 6.81 -22.74 19.95
CA PRO A 108 5.37 -22.70 20.15
C PRO A 108 5.08 -22.54 21.64
N GLN A 109 4.27 -21.54 21.98
CA GLN A 109 3.70 -21.44 23.32
C GLN A 109 2.68 -22.55 23.51
N GLN A 110 2.84 -23.29 24.61
CA GLN A 110 1.96 -24.35 25.08
C GLN A 110 0.86 -23.77 25.97
#